data_AF-R7FVJ9-F1
#
_entry.id   AF-R7FVJ9-F1
#
_cell.length_a   1.000
_cell.length_b   1.000
_cell.length_c   1.000
_cell.angle_alpha   90.00
_cell.angle_beta   90.00
_cell.angle_gamma   90.00
#
_symmetry.space_group_name_H-M   'P 1'
#
loop_
_entity.id
_entity.type
_entity.pdbx_description
1 polymer ?
#
loop_
_entity_poly.entity_id
_entity_poly.type
_entity_poly.pdbx_seq_one_letter_code
_entity_poly.pdbx_strand_id
1 'polypeptide(L)'
;MNSFFYDSAANILSFLCLGVILGAVYDFFRVLRISRKGTDDLSGGIYDKIRPKKSISKPQKLLRLTDNALTFIEDILFWMIVFASEAIYIYYINDGEPRIDCFILSVAGFMLYRISIGRIVVYLSQQIIFFVRCLLFWTTYIIMYPVRIIWKFIYSAADKAVNLVFTAIDNARRRKYSKRAKKRLLDMSARGFEQN
;
A
#
# COMPACT_ATOMS: atom_id res chain seq x y z
N MET A 1 -14.59 -58.57 -3.36
CA MET A 1 -13.38 -58.20 -2.60
C MET A 1 -12.65 -56.96 -3.14
N ASN A 2 -12.97 -56.43 -4.33
CA ASN A 2 -12.31 -55.22 -4.83
C ASN A 2 -12.89 -53.90 -4.28
N SER A 3 -14.19 -53.83 -3.99
CA SER A 3 -14.85 -52.58 -3.55
C SER A 3 -14.22 -51.98 -2.27
N PHE A 4 -13.92 -52.80 -1.26
CA PHE A 4 -13.31 -52.33 -0.01
C PHE A 4 -11.94 -51.65 -0.21
N PHE A 5 -11.10 -52.16 -1.11
CA PHE A 5 -9.80 -51.56 -1.40
C PHE A 5 -9.91 -50.29 -2.24
N TYR A 6 -10.87 -50.24 -3.19
CA TYR A 6 -11.12 -49.04 -4.00
C TYR A 6 -11.74 -47.91 -3.19
N ASP A 7 -12.68 -48.21 -2.29
CA ASP A 7 -13.28 -47.23 -1.39
C ASP A 7 -12.22 -46.66 -0.43
N SER A 8 -11.34 -47.52 0.09
CA SER A 8 -10.24 -47.07 0.96
C SER A 8 -9.22 -46.19 0.22
N ALA A 9 -8.78 -46.58 -0.98
CA ALA A 9 -7.83 -45.81 -1.76
C ALA A 9 -8.42 -44.47 -2.26
N ALA A 10 -9.70 -44.47 -2.66
CA ALA A 10 -10.41 -43.26 -3.07
C ALA A 10 -10.55 -42.27 -1.90
N ASN A 11 -10.84 -42.77 -0.70
CA ASN A 11 -10.92 -41.94 0.51
C ASN A 11 -9.55 -41.38 0.90
N ILE A 12 -8.48 -42.17 0.79
CA ILE A 12 -7.12 -41.69 1.04
C ILE A 12 -6.77 -40.55 0.07
N LEU A 13 -7.04 -40.74 -1.22
CA LEU A 13 -6.77 -39.75 -2.25
C LEU A 13 -7.61 -38.49 -2.07
N SER A 14 -8.88 -38.62 -1.67
CA SER A 14 -9.77 -37.47 -1.50
C SER A 14 -9.33 -36.57 -0.33
N PHE A 15 -8.92 -37.14 0.81
CA PHE A 15 -8.35 -36.36 1.93
C PHE A 15 -7.00 -35.71 1.56
N LEU A 16 -6.18 -36.39 0.77
CA LEU A 16 -4.94 -35.79 0.26
C LEU A 16 -5.23 -34.62 -0.69
N CYS A 17 -6.22 -34.76 -1.58
CA CYS A 17 -6.69 -33.69 -2.46
C CYS A 17 -7.30 -32.51 -1.68
N LEU A 18 -8.07 -32.78 -0.62
CA LEU A 18 -8.58 -31.75 0.29
C LEU A 18 -7.42 -30.91 0.83
N GLY A 19 -6.37 -31.55 1.33
CA GLY A 19 -5.16 -30.89 1.79
C GLY A 19 -4.52 -29.99 0.74
N VAL A 20 -4.42 -30.48 -0.50
CA VAL A 20 -3.89 -29.69 -1.64
C VAL A 20 -4.74 -28.45 -1.89
N ILE A 21 -6.08 -28.59 -1.88
CA ILE A 21 -7.01 -27.47 -2.07
C ILE A 21 -6.86 -26.45 -0.92
N LEU A 22 -6.77 -26.92 0.33
CA LEU A 22 -6.52 -26.05 1.48
C LEU A 22 -5.17 -25.33 1.36
N GLY A 23 -4.16 -25.99 0.79
CA GLY A 23 -2.88 -25.36 0.43
C GLY A 23 -3.05 -24.20 -0.54
N ALA A 24 -3.86 -24.38 -1.58
CA ALA A 24 -4.15 -23.32 -2.54
C ALA A 24 -4.93 -22.16 -1.92
N VAL A 25 -5.92 -22.46 -1.06
CA VAL A 25 -6.66 -21.44 -0.29
C VAL A 25 -5.71 -20.67 0.63
N TYR A 26 -4.78 -21.35 1.30
CA TYR A 26 -3.77 -20.69 2.13
C TYR A 26 -2.86 -19.76 1.32
N ASP A 27 -2.47 -20.16 0.11
CA ASP A 27 -1.64 -19.33 -0.76
C ASP A 27 -2.35 -18.02 -1.15
N PHE A 28 -3.68 -18.01 -1.28
CA PHE A 28 -4.43 -16.76 -1.47
C PHE A 28 -4.21 -15.77 -0.30
N PHE A 29 -4.40 -16.23 0.94
CA PHE A 29 -4.16 -15.41 2.14
C PHE A 29 -2.69 -15.00 2.26
N ARG A 30 -1.76 -15.91 1.93
CA ARG A 30 -0.32 -15.64 1.92
C ARG A 30 0.06 -14.56 0.91
N VAL A 31 -0.46 -14.63 -0.31
CA VAL A 31 -0.23 -13.63 -1.36
C VAL A 31 -0.81 -12.29 -0.97
N LEU A 32 -2.02 -12.28 -0.40
CA LEU A 32 -2.64 -11.07 0.12
C LEU A 32 -1.75 -10.40 1.19
N ARG A 33 -1.16 -11.19 2.09
CA ARG A 33 -0.21 -10.72 3.10
C ARG A 33 1.07 -10.14 2.49
N ILE A 34 1.66 -10.81 1.51
CA ILE A 34 2.85 -10.32 0.76
C ILE A 34 2.52 -8.99 0.06
N SER A 35 1.33 -8.88 -0.51
CA SER A 35 0.90 -7.67 -1.21
C SER A 35 0.83 -6.44 -0.30
N ARG A 36 0.55 -6.61 1.01
CA ARG A 36 0.51 -5.52 2.00
C ARG A 36 1.88 -5.13 2.53
N LYS A 37 2.70 -6.12 2.95
CA LYS A 37 4.00 -5.87 3.62
C LYS A 37 4.97 -5.04 2.79
N GLY A 38 4.88 -5.11 1.46
CA GLY A 38 5.80 -4.42 0.57
C GLY A 38 6.82 -5.37 -0.01
N THR A 39 7.11 -5.21 -1.30
CA THR A 39 8.10 -6.00 -2.03
C THR A 39 9.50 -5.52 -1.66
N ASP A 40 9.95 -5.84 -0.45
CA ASP A 40 11.37 -5.70 -0.07
C ASP A 40 12.19 -6.91 -0.56
N ASP A 41 11.50 -8.01 -0.90
CA ASP A 41 12.12 -9.27 -1.29
C ASP A 41 12.54 -9.35 -2.77
N LEU A 42 11.94 -8.54 -3.67
CA LEU A 42 12.37 -8.48 -5.08
C LEU A 42 13.50 -7.47 -5.22
N SER A 43 14.72 -7.99 -5.29
CA SER A 43 15.95 -7.24 -5.57
C SER A 43 16.63 -7.79 -6.82
N GLY A 44 17.23 -6.92 -7.62
CA GLY A 44 17.86 -7.30 -8.88
C GLY A 44 17.89 -6.15 -9.89
N GLY A 45 18.92 -6.10 -10.74
CA GLY A 45 19.26 -4.91 -11.53
C GLY A 45 18.11 -4.32 -12.37
N ILE A 46 17.25 -5.15 -12.97
CA ILE A 46 16.09 -4.66 -13.73
C ILE A 46 15.02 -4.09 -12.79
N TYR A 47 14.71 -4.79 -11.70
CA TYR A 47 13.72 -4.36 -10.71
C TYR A 47 14.13 -3.06 -10.04
N ASP A 48 15.40 -2.94 -9.63
CA ASP A 48 15.93 -1.75 -8.97
C ASP A 48 15.93 -0.52 -9.88
N LYS A 49 16.02 -0.72 -11.21
CA LYS A 49 15.94 0.36 -12.19
C LYS A 49 14.52 0.88 -12.38
N ILE A 50 13.52 -0.01 -12.29
CA ILE A 50 12.10 0.32 -12.52
C ILE A 50 11.40 0.71 -11.20
N ARG A 51 11.92 0.28 -10.05
CA ARG A 51 11.33 0.52 -8.73
C ARG A 51 11.19 2.03 -8.47
N PRO A 52 10.01 2.50 -8.04
CA PRO A 52 9.83 3.89 -7.69
C PRO A 52 10.72 4.28 -6.50
N LYS A 53 11.69 5.18 -6.73
CA LYS A 53 12.73 5.56 -5.75
C LYS A 53 12.23 6.38 -4.55
N LYS A 54 11.07 7.02 -4.65
CA LYS A 54 10.47 7.79 -3.54
C LYS A 54 9.25 7.04 -3.02
N SER A 55 9.44 6.31 -1.93
CA SER A 55 8.34 5.78 -1.13
C SER A 55 7.60 6.97 -0.51
N ILE A 56 6.31 7.10 -0.84
CA ILE A 56 5.42 8.09 -0.22
C ILE A 56 5.47 7.82 1.29
N SER A 57 5.96 8.78 2.05
CA SER A 57 6.18 8.73 3.50
C SER A 57 4.98 8.10 4.23
N LYS A 58 5.10 6.83 4.65
CA LYS A 58 4.05 6.15 5.40
C LYS A 58 4.07 6.61 6.86
N PRO A 59 2.94 7.02 7.46
CA PRO A 59 2.81 7.10 8.91
C PRO A 59 2.87 5.68 9.49
N GLN A 60 4.03 5.31 10.04
CA GLN A 60 4.42 3.90 10.24
C GLN A 60 3.64 3.15 11.33
N LYS A 61 3.11 3.83 12.36
CA LYS A 61 2.59 3.15 13.55
C LYS A 61 1.16 2.62 13.38
N LEU A 62 0.25 3.44 12.83
CA LEU A 62 -1.16 3.06 12.65
C LEU A 62 -1.31 1.96 11.58
N LEU A 63 -0.57 2.09 10.46
CA LEU A 63 -0.57 1.08 9.39
C LEU A 63 -0.07 -0.29 9.86
N ARG A 64 0.95 -0.32 10.75
CA ARG A 64 1.45 -1.58 11.31
C ARG A 64 0.43 -2.26 12.22
N LEU A 65 -0.32 -1.50 13.00
CA LEU A 65 -1.39 -2.05 13.85
C LEU A 65 -2.52 -2.64 13.01
N THR A 66 -2.93 -1.95 11.94
CA THR A 66 -3.96 -2.46 11.02
C THR A 66 -3.48 -3.71 10.28
N ASP A 67 -2.21 -3.76 9.86
CA ASP A 67 -1.63 -4.93 9.17
C ASP A 67 -1.58 -6.16 10.07
N ASN A 68 -1.24 -5.98 11.36
CA ASN A 68 -1.25 -7.07 12.34
C ASN A 68 -2.66 -7.58 12.61
N ALA A 69 -3.63 -6.67 12.80
CA ALA A 69 -5.03 -7.03 13.00
C ALA A 69 -5.59 -7.77 11.78
N LEU A 70 -5.30 -7.32 10.56
CA LEU A 70 -5.68 -8.00 9.32
C LEU A 70 -5.07 -9.40 9.23
N THR A 71 -3.79 -9.55 9.58
CA THR A 71 -3.12 -10.85 9.58
C THR A 71 -3.78 -11.83 10.55
N PHE A 72 -4.17 -11.34 11.73
CA PHE A 72 -4.89 -12.14 12.71
C PHE A 72 -6.27 -12.58 12.21
N ILE A 73 -7.01 -11.67 11.57
CA ILE A 73 -8.31 -11.98 10.96
C ILE A 73 -8.16 -13.03 9.85
N GLU A 74 -7.14 -12.91 9.00
CA GLU A 74 -6.84 -13.90 7.96
C GLU A 74 -6.57 -15.29 8.54
N ASP A 75 -5.77 -15.36 9.62
CA ASP A 75 -5.45 -16.63 10.27
C ASP A 75 -6.73 -17.27 10.86
N ILE A 76 -7.60 -16.48 11.50
CA ILE A 76 -8.90 -16.96 11.99
C ILE A 76 -9.78 -17.48 10.84
N LEU A 77 -9.92 -16.70 9.76
CA LEU A 77 -10.73 -17.08 8.60
C LEU A 77 -10.22 -18.38 7.98
N PHE A 78 -8.89 -18.52 7.83
CA PHE A 78 -8.30 -19.74 7.30
C PHE A 78 -8.60 -20.95 8.19
N TRP A 79 -8.40 -20.84 9.51
CA TRP A 79 -8.69 -21.95 10.43
C TRP A 79 -10.18 -22.32 10.46
N MET A 80 -11.08 -21.34 10.32
CA MET A 80 -12.51 -21.63 10.16
C MET A 80 -12.81 -22.40 8.88
N ILE A 81 -12.16 -22.05 7.76
CA ILE A 81 -12.30 -22.79 6.49
C ILE A 81 -11.79 -24.22 6.65
N VAL A 82 -10.59 -24.41 7.22
CA VAL A 82 -10.01 -25.74 7.47
C VAL A 82 -10.96 -26.58 8.33
N PHE A 83 -11.43 -26.02 9.46
CA PHE A 83 -12.35 -26.72 10.35
C PHE A 83 -13.65 -27.11 9.64
N ALA A 84 -14.28 -26.17 8.92
CA ALA A 84 -15.52 -26.43 8.20
C ALA A 84 -15.32 -27.48 7.10
N SER A 85 -14.23 -27.40 6.32
CA SER A 85 -13.96 -28.34 5.25
C SER A 85 -13.69 -29.76 5.77
N GLU A 86 -12.91 -29.88 6.85
CA GLU A 86 -12.62 -31.17 7.48
C GLU A 86 -13.88 -31.78 8.10
N ALA A 87 -14.69 -30.96 8.80
CA ALA A 87 -15.95 -31.43 9.38
C ALA A 87 -16.92 -31.97 8.31
N ILE A 88 -17.06 -31.25 7.18
CA ILE A 88 -17.87 -31.70 6.05
C ILE A 88 -17.31 -33.00 5.47
N TYR A 89 -16.00 -33.08 5.23
CA TYR A 89 -15.39 -34.28 4.66
C TYR A 89 -15.52 -35.50 5.56
N ILE A 90 -15.30 -35.35 6.86
CA ILE A 90 -15.45 -36.43 7.84
C ILE A 90 -16.91 -36.89 7.91
N TYR A 91 -17.87 -35.97 7.87
CA TYR A 91 -19.28 -36.32 7.87
C TYR A 91 -19.70 -37.13 6.64
N TYR A 92 -19.25 -36.73 5.44
CA TYR A 92 -19.66 -37.38 4.19
C TYR A 92 -18.89 -38.66 3.87
N ILE A 93 -17.60 -38.74 4.22
CA ILE A 93 -16.73 -39.86 3.81
C ILE A 93 -16.64 -40.92 4.90
N ASN A 94 -16.77 -40.53 6.16
CA ASN A 94 -16.51 -41.40 7.30
C ASN A 94 -17.69 -41.45 8.28
N ASP A 95 -18.91 -41.15 7.79
CA ASP A 95 -20.15 -41.13 8.57
C ASP A 95 -20.07 -40.33 9.88
N GLY A 96 -19.22 -39.30 9.91
CA GLY A 96 -19.00 -38.46 11.08
C GLY A 96 -18.02 -39.02 12.12
N GLU A 97 -17.42 -40.19 11.90
CA GLU A 97 -16.37 -40.72 12.79
C GLU A 97 -15.06 -39.96 12.58
N PRO A 98 -14.51 -39.27 13.60
CA PRO A 98 -13.22 -38.61 13.46
C PRO A 98 -12.09 -39.64 13.45
N ARG A 99 -11.34 -39.72 12.34
CA ARG A 99 -10.14 -40.57 12.23
C ARG A 99 -8.89 -39.72 12.06
N ILE A 100 -7.88 -40.00 12.88
CA ILE A 100 -6.61 -39.27 12.90
C ILE A 100 -5.91 -39.36 11.54
N ASP A 101 -6.00 -40.51 10.87
CA ASP A 101 -5.35 -40.74 9.58
C ASP A 101 -5.83 -39.78 8.48
N CYS A 102 -7.13 -39.40 8.50
CA CYS A 102 -7.71 -38.43 7.58
C CYS A 102 -7.08 -37.04 7.73
N PHE A 103 -6.87 -36.60 8.97
CA PHE A 103 -6.20 -35.33 9.26
C PHE A 103 -4.73 -35.36 8.83
N ILE A 104 -4.03 -36.47 9.06
CA ILE A 104 -2.62 -36.64 8.64
C ILE A 104 -2.52 -36.54 7.11
N LEU A 105 -3.44 -37.18 6.37
CA LEU A 105 -3.47 -37.14 4.91
C LEU A 105 -3.75 -35.73 4.37
N SER A 106 -4.67 -34.99 4.97
CA SER A 106 -4.92 -33.59 4.62
C SER A 106 -3.70 -32.70 4.89
N VAL A 107 -3.05 -32.85 6.03
CA VAL A 107 -1.79 -32.14 6.34
C VAL A 107 -0.69 -32.51 5.35
N ALA A 108 -0.58 -33.79 4.97
CA ALA A 108 0.38 -34.25 3.97
C ALA A 108 0.10 -33.62 2.60
N GLY A 109 -1.15 -33.62 2.14
CA GLY A 109 -1.58 -32.96 0.90
C GLY A 109 -1.28 -31.47 0.88
N PHE A 110 -1.55 -30.78 2.00
CA PHE A 110 -1.23 -29.38 2.19
C PHE A 110 0.28 -29.11 2.05
N MET A 111 1.11 -29.92 2.70
CA MET A 111 2.57 -29.78 2.62
C MET A 111 3.09 -30.08 1.21
N LEU A 112 2.55 -31.10 0.55
CA LEU A 112 2.88 -31.45 -0.83
C LEU A 112 2.62 -30.27 -1.77
N TYR A 113 1.45 -29.64 -1.67
CA TYR A 113 1.14 -28.43 -2.44
C TYR A 113 2.14 -27.30 -2.15
N ARG A 114 2.39 -27.02 -0.86
CA ARG A 114 3.25 -25.90 -0.42
C ARG A 114 4.68 -26.04 -0.94
N ILE A 115 5.21 -27.26 -0.99
CA ILE A 115 6.57 -27.54 -1.46
C ILE A 115 6.64 -27.53 -2.99
N SER A 116 5.59 -27.99 -3.67
CA SER A 116 5.53 -28.10 -5.14
C SER A 116 5.00 -26.83 -5.79
N ILE A 117 3.71 -26.81 -6.13
CA ILE A 117 3.03 -25.77 -6.90
C ILE A 117 3.02 -24.43 -6.16
N GLY A 118 2.90 -24.44 -4.82
CA GLY A 118 2.83 -23.22 -4.03
C GLY A 118 4.07 -22.33 -4.16
N ARG A 119 5.26 -22.90 -4.41
CA ARG A 119 6.46 -22.11 -4.70
C ARG A 119 6.31 -21.28 -5.97
N ILE A 120 5.75 -21.88 -7.01
CA ILE A 120 5.54 -21.24 -8.31
C ILE A 120 4.46 -20.17 -8.19
N VAL A 121 3.34 -20.49 -7.51
CA VAL A 121 2.23 -19.56 -7.29
C VAL A 121 2.71 -18.30 -6.58
N VAL A 122 3.49 -18.44 -5.50
CA VAL A 122 4.02 -17.29 -4.76
C VAL A 122 5.00 -16.48 -5.61
N TYR A 123 5.88 -17.15 -6.35
CA TYR A 123 6.83 -16.47 -7.25
C TYR A 123 6.11 -15.64 -8.31
N LEU A 124 5.13 -16.22 -9.01
CA LEU A 124 4.35 -15.50 -10.02
C LEU A 124 3.53 -14.37 -9.40
N SER A 125 2.92 -14.61 -8.24
CA SER A 125 2.15 -13.59 -7.53
C SER A 125 3.01 -12.39 -7.16
N GLN A 126 4.24 -12.62 -6.71
CA GLN A 126 5.21 -11.57 -6.42
C GLN A 126 5.51 -10.69 -7.65
N GLN A 127 5.66 -11.30 -8.83
CA GLN A 127 5.87 -10.57 -10.09
C GLN A 127 4.64 -9.73 -10.47
N ILE A 128 3.44 -10.30 -10.34
CA ILE A 128 2.17 -9.60 -10.61
C ILE A 128 2.03 -8.41 -9.65
N ILE A 129 2.26 -8.60 -8.35
CA ILE A 129 2.20 -7.53 -7.35
C ILE A 129 3.18 -6.40 -7.69
N PHE A 130 4.41 -6.73 -8.09
CA PHE A 130 5.39 -5.73 -8.50
C PHE A 130 4.90 -4.93 -9.71
N PHE A 131 4.39 -5.62 -10.74
CA PHE A 131 3.87 -4.97 -11.95
C PHE A 131 2.68 -4.05 -11.65
N VAL A 132 1.70 -4.52 -10.87
CA VAL A 132 0.53 -3.72 -10.45
C VAL A 132 0.96 -2.47 -9.68
N ARG A 133 1.95 -2.59 -8.78
CA ARG A 133 2.48 -1.43 -8.04
C ARG A 133 3.17 -0.42 -8.94
N CYS A 134 3.96 -0.90 -9.91
CA CYS A 134 4.58 -0.02 -10.90
C CYS A 134 3.51 0.74 -11.70
N LEU A 135 2.46 0.04 -12.12
CA LEU A 135 1.31 0.63 -12.81
C LEU A 135 0.62 1.68 -11.94
N LEU A 136 0.31 1.37 -10.68
CA LEU A 136 -0.30 2.33 -9.73
C LEU A 136 0.59 3.56 -9.47
N PHE A 137 1.92 3.37 -9.41
CA PHE A 137 2.84 4.49 -9.29
C PHE A 137 2.81 5.37 -10.54
N TRP A 138 2.81 4.79 -11.73
CA TRP A 138 2.73 5.54 -12.98
C TRP A 138 1.40 6.29 -13.12
N THR A 139 0.27 5.66 -12.79
CA THR A 139 -1.04 6.33 -12.85
C THR A 139 -1.11 7.50 -11.86
N THR A 140 -0.68 7.29 -10.62
CA THR A 140 -0.62 8.38 -9.62
C THR A 140 0.36 9.47 -10.03
N TYR A 141 1.51 9.14 -10.63
CA TYR A 141 2.47 10.10 -11.14
C TYR A 141 1.89 10.94 -12.28
N ILE A 142 1.24 10.31 -13.25
CA ILE A 142 0.56 10.98 -14.38
C ILE A 142 -0.49 11.97 -13.88
N ILE A 143 -1.21 11.65 -12.80
CA ILE A 143 -2.22 12.53 -12.20
C ILE A 143 -1.59 13.64 -11.35
N MET A 144 -0.60 13.33 -10.50
CA MET A 144 0.03 14.31 -9.60
C MET A 144 0.95 15.30 -10.32
N TYR A 145 1.56 14.88 -11.43
CA TYR A 145 2.48 15.72 -12.20
C TYR A 145 1.83 17.02 -12.72
N PRO A 146 0.68 16.99 -13.44
CA PRO A 146 0.02 18.21 -13.90
C PRO A 146 -0.47 19.07 -12.72
N VAL A 147 -0.97 18.45 -11.64
CA VAL A 147 -1.39 19.19 -10.43
C VAL A 147 -0.21 19.97 -9.85
N ARG A 148 0.98 19.37 -9.78
CA ARG A 148 2.19 20.06 -9.29
C ARG A 148 2.59 21.23 -10.19
N ILE A 149 2.46 21.09 -11.52
CA ILE A 149 2.73 22.17 -12.47
C ILE A 149 1.75 23.33 -12.21
N ILE A 150 0.46 23.05 -12.15
CA ILE A 150 -0.58 24.06 -11.91
C ILE A 150 -0.33 24.79 -10.58
N TRP A 151 -0.02 24.04 -9.52
CA TRP A 151 0.25 24.63 -8.21
C TRP A 151 1.45 25.57 -8.22
N LYS A 152 2.50 25.23 -8.97
CA LYS A 152 3.67 26.11 -9.15
C LYS A 152 3.29 27.42 -9.84
N PHE A 153 2.41 27.36 -10.85
CA PHE A 153 1.90 28.56 -11.52
C PHE A 153 1.06 29.44 -10.58
N ILE A 154 0.14 28.83 -9.82
CA ILE A 154 -0.69 29.55 -8.84
C ILE A 154 0.18 30.23 -7.79
N TYR A 155 1.15 29.50 -7.22
CA TYR A 155 2.05 30.05 -6.22
C TYR A 155 2.89 31.22 -6.78
N SER A 156 3.42 31.07 -7.99
CA SER A 156 4.18 32.14 -8.67
C SER A 156 3.32 33.37 -8.95
N ALA A 157 2.05 33.19 -9.35
CA ALA A 157 1.12 34.29 -9.57
C ALA A 157 0.75 35.01 -8.27
N ALA A 158 0.48 34.24 -7.20
CA ALA A 158 0.18 34.78 -5.88
C ALA A 158 1.35 35.59 -5.32
N ASP A 159 2.58 35.07 -5.42
CA ASP A 159 3.79 35.76 -4.95
C ASP A 159 4.01 37.09 -5.69
N LYS A 160 3.84 37.11 -7.02
CA LYS A 160 3.89 38.36 -7.81
C LYS A 160 2.83 39.36 -7.38
N ALA A 161 1.58 38.92 -7.15
CA ALA A 161 0.50 39.79 -6.71
C ALA A 161 0.78 40.40 -5.34
N VAL A 162 1.27 39.59 -4.40
CA VAL A 162 1.66 40.02 -3.06
C VAL A 162 2.79 41.05 -3.14
N ASN A 163 3.83 40.79 -3.93
CA ASN A 163 4.95 41.72 -4.13
C ASN A 163 4.50 43.06 -4.76
N LEU A 164 3.56 43.04 -5.71
CA LEU A 164 2.97 44.27 -6.28
C LEU A 164 2.22 45.09 -5.22
N VAL A 165 1.43 44.44 -4.36
CA VAL A 165 0.71 45.13 -3.28
C VAL A 165 1.71 45.73 -2.27
N PHE A 166 2.72 44.98 -1.85
CA PHE A 166 3.73 45.48 -0.91
C PHE A 166 4.51 46.66 -1.47
N THR A 167 4.94 46.60 -2.74
CA THR A 167 5.64 47.72 -3.40
C THR A 167 4.75 48.94 -3.56
N ALA A 168 3.46 48.78 -3.89
CA ALA A 168 2.50 49.88 -3.94
C ALA A 168 2.31 50.56 -2.57
N ILE A 169 2.23 49.78 -1.50
CA ILE A 169 2.15 50.29 -0.12
C ILE A 169 3.42 51.04 0.27
N ASP A 170 4.62 50.49 -0.02
CA ASP A 170 5.89 51.15 0.30
C ASP A 170 6.04 52.48 -0.48
N ASN A 171 5.69 52.48 -1.76
CA ASN A 171 5.69 53.68 -2.58
C ASN A 171 4.72 54.75 -2.06
N ALA A 172 3.52 54.35 -1.61
CA ALA A 172 2.57 55.26 -0.99
C ALA A 172 3.10 55.85 0.33
N ARG A 173 3.80 55.05 1.15
CA ARG A 173 4.48 55.53 2.36
C ARG A 173 5.58 56.54 2.01
N ARG A 174 6.47 56.21 1.07
CA ARG A 174 7.56 57.11 0.61
C ARG A 174 7.02 58.45 0.10
N ARG A 175 5.93 58.44 -0.68
CA ARG A 175 5.28 59.67 -1.16
C ARG A 175 4.71 60.54 -0.02
N LYS A 176 4.16 59.93 1.03
CA LYS A 176 3.71 60.68 2.22
C LYS A 176 4.90 61.30 2.96
N TYR A 177 6.01 60.58 3.10
CA TYR A 177 7.25 61.11 3.68
C TYR A 177 7.83 62.26 2.87
N SER A 178 7.94 62.13 1.54
CA SER A 178 8.48 63.19 0.69
C SER A 178 7.61 64.45 0.69
N LYS A 179 6.27 64.31 0.70
CA LYS A 179 5.36 65.45 0.87
C LYS A 179 5.54 66.15 2.23
N ARG A 180 5.67 65.38 3.31
CA ARG A 180 5.94 65.94 4.65
C ARG A 180 7.29 66.66 4.71
N ALA A 181 8.33 66.05 4.15
CA ALA A 181 9.66 66.66 4.06
C ALA A 181 9.64 67.94 3.22
N LYS A 182 8.99 67.94 2.05
CA LYS A 182 8.83 69.14 1.21
C LYS A 182 8.08 70.25 1.95
N LYS A 183 7.00 69.93 2.66
CA LYS A 183 6.26 70.91 3.48
C LYS A 183 7.16 71.49 4.59
N ARG A 184 7.94 70.66 5.26
CA ARG A 184 8.89 71.08 6.29
C ARG A 184 9.98 72.00 5.73
N LEU A 185 10.54 71.67 4.56
CA LEU A 185 11.54 72.50 3.87
C LEU A 185 10.95 73.85 3.43
N LEU A 186 9.71 73.87 2.92
CA LEU A 186 9.04 75.12 2.56
C LEU A 186 8.81 76.01 3.80
N ASP A 187 8.35 75.43 4.92
CA ASP A 187 8.15 76.16 6.18
C ASP A 187 9.50 76.68 6.74
N MET A 188 10.57 75.90 6.64
CA MET A 188 11.93 76.36 6.98
C MET A 188 12.40 77.49 6.07
N SER A 189 12.16 77.41 4.76
CA SER A 189 12.55 78.46 3.82
C SER A 189 11.83 79.78 4.07
N ALA A 190 10.55 79.73 4.45
CA ALA A 190 9.78 80.91 4.84
C ALA A 190 10.32 81.58 6.12
N ARG A 191 11.04 80.83 6.96
CA ARG A 191 11.70 81.30 8.17
C ARG A 191 13.21 81.56 7.98
N GLY A 192 13.70 81.64 6.74
CA GLY A 192 15.11 81.91 6.45
C GLY A 192 16.08 80.76 6.74
N PHE A 193 15.58 79.53 6.89
CA PHE A 193 16.36 78.34 7.27
C PHE A 193 17.03 78.40 8.66
N GLU A 194 16.52 79.22 9.57
CA GLU A 194 17.01 79.21 10.95
C GLU A 194 16.60 77.90 11.64
N GLN A 195 17.60 77.09 11.97
CA GLN A 195 17.44 75.92 12.83
C GLN A 195 17.52 76.37 14.28
N ASN A 196 16.38 76.42 14.96
CA ASN A 196 16.36 76.34 16.42
C ASN A 196 16.65 74.91 16.87
#